data_AF-A0A8C5FPY7-F1
#
_entry.id   AF-A0A8C5FPY7-F1
#
_cell.length_a   1.000
_cell.length_b   1.000
_cell.length_c   1.000
_cell.angle_alpha   90.00
_cell.angle_beta   90.00
_cell.angle_gamma   90.00
#
_symmetry.space_group_name_H-M   'P 1'
#
loop_
_entity.id
_entity.type
_entity.pdbx_description
1 polymer ?
#
loop_
_entity_poly.entity_id
_entity_poly.type
_entity_poly.pdbx_seq_one_letter_code
_entity_poly.pdbx_strand_id
1 'polypeptide(L)'
;RDLLGVEDRGLKKFSTEQLFEAAASGDIMMLEGLHEYLHYSERKLSDSLYASNGKNVLMKALLNLHDGKNKVVEYLLEISSRMGDVEVFVNAAYKDVYYEGHTSLHIAIERRSIEYVKLLVSKGADVHARAFGKFFQQQKGPSFYFGELPLSLAACTNQPAVVDYLMENEHHPADVRQQDPRGNTVLHALVLVADNSPENSRFVTAMYDHILTATAHLHPKWRLEVVKNQQGLTPIQLAAKTGKIDLFRHILHREFQSGPTKHLSRKFTEWVYGPVSSSLYDLAYLDSCQEESVLETLVYGSDIPNRHEMLTIEPLSQLLDEKWDRFARYIFAFYFLSYLVYLFIFTLLAYNKKGGEVACTPLSPPYPTGNDQLSIFDMWRKRPRLHTLLIDGYFELLFLLQAVCFLLSAWLYLSSRQEYLGFMVGCLAMSWVNLLYYFRGNKHLGIYSVMIQKMILGDIMRFLFVYLVFLVGFSSATRLQRHGGPHLYTTTGTEGCQKPTYRNFSYTTLELFKFTIGMGDLEFTEHYKYKEVFYVLLISYIILTYILLLNMLIALMSSTVDKITKESTSIWQLQRAITILDLERSLPGCLRKRLRSGEKKDLGLGDDCRHCFRSAAAEGGGGDGWGWMDGWMNE
;
A
#
# COMPACT_ATOMS: atom_id res chain seq x y z
N ARG A 1 -61.57 16.32 3.24
CA ARG A 1 -63.02 16.24 3.55
C ARG A 1 -63.43 14.82 3.95
N ASP A 2 -62.54 13.83 3.81
CA ASP A 2 -62.82 12.41 4.09
C ASP A 2 -62.46 11.93 5.51
N LEU A 3 -61.94 12.83 6.36
CA LEU A 3 -61.64 12.53 7.78
C LEU A 3 -62.90 12.47 8.67
N LEU A 4 -64.04 12.98 8.19
CA LEU A 4 -65.29 13.08 8.97
C LEU A 4 -66.17 11.82 8.84
N GLY A 5 -65.93 10.93 7.87
CA GLY A 5 -66.74 9.72 7.66
C GLY A 5 -66.34 8.51 8.50
N VAL A 6 -65.14 8.51 9.10
CA VAL A 6 -64.60 7.37 9.87
C VAL A 6 -64.95 7.46 11.36
N GLU A 7 -65.09 8.68 11.90
CA GLU A 7 -65.46 8.90 13.31
C GLU A 7 -66.92 8.49 13.61
N ASP A 8 -67.79 8.50 12.60
CA ASP A 8 -69.24 8.29 12.75
C ASP A 8 -69.66 6.82 12.97
N ARG A 9 -68.71 5.86 12.98
CA ARG A 9 -69.00 4.41 13.11
C ARG A 9 -68.17 3.65 14.16
N GLY A 10 -67.43 4.34 15.02
CA GLY A 10 -66.71 3.71 16.15
C GLY A 10 -65.44 2.93 15.78
N LEU A 11 -64.89 3.14 14.58
CA LEU A 11 -63.61 2.55 14.16
C LEU A 11 -62.43 3.28 14.82
N LYS A 12 -61.52 2.52 15.45
CA LYS A 12 -60.28 3.06 16.03
C LYS A 12 -59.43 3.69 14.92
N LYS A 13 -59.04 4.95 15.12
CA LYS A 13 -58.11 5.67 14.24
C LYS A 13 -56.67 5.33 14.63
N PHE A 14 -55.88 4.91 13.66
CA PHE A 14 -54.47 4.58 13.87
C PHE A 14 -53.58 5.76 13.47
N SER A 15 -52.87 6.33 14.45
CA SER A 15 -51.80 7.30 14.19
C SER A 15 -50.48 6.59 13.85
N THR A 16 -49.56 7.31 13.22
CA THR A 16 -48.20 6.80 12.99
C THR A 16 -47.55 6.39 14.30
N GLU A 17 -47.57 7.26 15.31
CA GLU A 17 -46.96 6.99 16.61
C GLU A 17 -47.47 5.69 17.23
N GLN A 18 -48.77 5.42 17.18
CA GLN A 18 -49.36 4.16 17.66
C GLN A 18 -48.87 2.95 16.87
N LEU A 19 -48.76 3.04 15.54
CA LEU A 19 -48.22 1.95 14.73
C LEU A 19 -46.73 1.69 15.03
N PHE A 20 -45.95 2.76 15.21
CA PHE A 20 -44.52 2.66 15.54
C PHE A 20 -44.30 2.14 16.98
N GLU A 21 -45.18 2.47 17.91
CA GLU A 21 -45.18 1.97 19.29
C GLU A 21 -45.56 0.49 19.33
N ALA A 22 -46.64 0.10 18.65
CA ALA A 22 -47.05 -1.30 18.54
C ALA A 22 -45.97 -2.17 17.86
N ALA A 23 -45.34 -1.65 16.79
CA ALA A 23 -44.20 -2.31 16.15
C ALA A 23 -43.00 -2.47 17.10
N ALA A 24 -42.81 -1.54 18.04
CA ALA A 24 -41.72 -1.58 19.00
C ALA A 24 -42.00 -2.49 20.21
N SER A 25 -43.24 -2.51 20.69
CA SER A 25 -43.68 -3.39 21.79
C SER A 25 -43.82 -4.85 21.34
N GLY A 26 -44.09 -5.07 20.05
CA GLY A 26 -44.36 -6.41 19.51
C GLY A 26 -45.75 -6.94 19.90
N ASP A 27 -46.63 -6.08 20.38
CA ASP A 27 -47.99 -6.45 20.81
C ASP A 27 -48.99 -6.33 19.66
N ILE A 28 -49.58 -7.47 19.29
CA ILE A 28 -50.59 -7.56 18.22
C ILE A 28 -51.92 -6.94 18.68
N MET A 29 -52.22 -6.95 19.99
CA MET A 29 -53.50 -6.47 20.52
C MET A 29 -53.69 -4.96 20.27
N MET A 30 -52.59 -4.21 20.18
CA MET A 30 -52.61 -2.79 19.84
C MET A 30 -52.99 -2.52 18.37
N LEU A 31 -52.92 -3.53 17.50
CA LEU A 31 -53.17 -3.43 16.05
C LEU A 31 -54.50 -4.08 15.63
N GLU A 32 -55.30 -4.56 16.58
CA GLU A 32 -56.60 -5.16 16.30
C GLU A 32 -57.55 -4.11 15.68
N GLY A 33 -58.14 -4.43 14.52
CA GLY A 33 -58.98 -3.52 13.74
C GLY A 33 -58.22 -2.66 12.71
N LEU A 34 -56.90 -2.80 12.59
CA LEU A 34 -56.10 -2.04 11.60
C LEU A 34 -56.49 -2.34 10.15
N HIS A 35 -56.76 -3.60 9.83
CA HIS A 35 -57.16 -4.01 8.47
C HIS A 35 -58.48 -3.35 8.05
N GLU A 36 -59.48 -3.35 8.93
CA GLU A 36 -60.79 -2.74 8.67
C GLU A 36 -60.63 -1.23 8.46
N TYR A 37 -59.87 -0.56 9.33
CA TYR A 37 -59.57 0.87 9.18
C TYR A 37 -58.91 1.20 7.84
N LEU A 38 -57.91 0.42 7.41
CA LEU A 38 -57.22 0.63 6.12
C LEU A 38 -58.14 0.37 4.93
N HIS A 39 -58.95 -0.70 4.98
CA HIS A 39 -59.91 -1.03 3.93
C HIS A 39 -60.98 0.06 3.77
N TYR A 40 -61.55 0.55 4.89
CA TYR A 40 -62.57 1.61 4.85
C TYR A 40 -62.03 2.98 4.44
N SER A 41 -60.78 3.28 4.79
CA SER A 41 -60.16 4.55 4.41
C SER A 41 -59.53 4.54 3.02
N GLU A 42 -59.56 3.40 2.31
CA GLU A 42 -58.84 3.15 1.05
C GLU A 42 -57.35 3.50 1.12
N ARG A 43 -56.75 3.42 2.33
CA ARG A 43 -55.35 3.76 2.58
C ARG A 43 -54.48 2.53 2.55
N LYS A 44 -53.23 2.75 2.18
CA LYS A 44 -52.20 1.71 2.12
C LYS A 44 -51.15 1.95 3.19
N LEU A 45 -50.55 0.85 3.66
CA LEU A 45 -49.44 0.94 4.62
C LEU A 45 -48.18 1.55 4.01
N SER A 46 -48.04 1.53 2.68
CA SER A 46 -46.94 2.22 1.97
C SER A 46 -47.15 3.74 1.82
N ASP A 47 -48.32 4.28 2.17
CA ASP A 47 -48.60 5.70 2.00
C ASP A 47 -47.63 6.56 2.83
N SER A 48 -47.26 7.73 2.29
CA SER A 48 -46.34 8.66 2.96
C SER A 48 -46.83 9.14 4.32
N LEU A 49 -48.13 9.01 4.60
CA LEU A 49 -48.72 9.30 5.90
C LEU A 49 -48.23 8.35 6.99
N TYR A 50 -47.89 7.11 6.64
CA TYR A 50 -47.43 6.08 7.58
C TYR A 50 -45.91 5.88 7.59
N ALA A 51 -45.18 6.67 6.79
CA ALA A 51 -43.73 6.64 6.71
C ALA A 51 -43.11 7.94 7.26
N SER A 52 -42.14 7.82 8.17
CA SER A 52 -41.36 8.97 8.66
C SER A 52 -40.00 8.98 7.99
N ASN A 53 -39.72 9.96 7.12
CA ASN A 53 -38.49 10.04 6.30
C ASN A 53 -38.20 8.75 5.47
N GLY A 54 -39.25 8.07 5.01
CA GLY A 54 -39.15 6.79 4.31
C GLY A 54 -38.97 5.57 5.24
N LYS A 55 -38.85 5.78 6.56
CA LYS A 55 -38.89 4.68 7.53
C LYS A 55 -40.30 4.11 7.60
N ASN A 56 -40.40 2.83 7.29
CA ASN A 56 -41.64 2.09 7.36
C ASN A 56 -41.87 1.46 8.74
N VAL A 57 -43.12 1.20 9.12
CA VAL A 57 -43.51 0.50 10.36
C VAL A 57 -42.87 -0.89 10.42
N LEU A 58 -42.77 -1.58 9.28
CA LEU A 58 -42.06 -2.86 9.14
C LEU A 58 -40.59 -2.76 9.54
N MET A 59 -39.89 -1.70 9.11
CA MET A 59 -38.48 -1.48 9.48
C MET A 59 -38.35 -1.27 10.99
N LYS A 60 -39.29 -0.56 11.62
CA LYS A 60 -39.29 -0.38 13.08
C LYS A 60 -39.50 -1.71 13.81
N ALA A 61 -40.40 -2.57 13.32
CA ALA A 61 -40.64 -3.89 13.89
C ALA A 61 -39.40 -4.79 13.78
N LEU A 62 -38.73 -4.80 12.62
CA LEU A 62 -37.49 -5.56 12.40
C LEU A 62 -36.29 -5.03 13.22
N LEU A 63 -36.27 -3.73 13.53
CA LEU A 63 -35.25 -3.17 14.43
C LEU A 63 -35.46 -3.60 15.88
N ASN A 64 -36.68 -3.94 16.28
CA ASN A 64 -37.05 -4.28 17.65
C ASN A 64 -37.52 -5.74 17.72
N LEU A 65 -36.57 -6.66 17.68
CA LEU A 65 -36.82 -8.10 17.85
C LEU A 65 -36.60 -8.50 19.31
N HIS A 66 -37.60 -9.14 19.92
CA HIS A 66 -37.49 -9.74 21.25
C HIS A 66 -37.21 -11.23 21.05
N ASP A 67 -36.09 -11.74 21.56
CA ASP A 67 -35.62 -13.12 21.32
C ASP A 67 -35.53 -13.50 19.83
N GLY A 68 -35.19 -12.54 18.98
CA GLY A 68 -35.06 -12.74 17.52
C GLY A 68 -36.40 -12.82 16.77
N LYS A 69 -37.53 -12.64 17.45
CA LYS A 69 -38.88 -12.69 16.86
C LYS A 69 -39.69 -11.44 17.19
N ASN A 70 -40.58 -11.08 16.27
CA ASN A 70 -41.61 -10.06 16.45
C ASN A 70 -42.84 -10.47 15.63
N LYS A 71 -43.89 -10.89 16.32
CA LYS A 71 -45.13 -11.40 15.68
C LYS A 71 -45.87 -10.33 14.89
N VAL A 72 -45.62 -9.05 15.19
CA VAL A 72 -46.17 -7.91 14.45
C VAL A 72 -45.70 -7.89 13.00
N VAL A 73 -44.49 -8.39 12.70
CA VAL A 73 -43.95 -8.44 11.33
C VAL A 73 -44.83 -9.29 10.43
N GLU A 74 -45.18 -10.51 10.86
CA GLU A 74 -46.03 -11.42 10.10
C GLU A 74 -47.44 -10.84 9.92
N TYR A 75 -48.00 -10.25 10.99
CA TYR A 75 -49.31 -9.63 10.97
C TYR A 75 -49.39 -8.44 9.99
N LEU A 76 -48.38 -7.55 9.99
CA LEU A 76 -48.32 -6.41 9.07
C LEU A 76 -48.19 -6.86 7.61
N LEU A 77 -47.40 -7.91 7.34
CA LEU A 77 -47.25 -8.48 6.00
C LEU A 77 -48.55 -9.14 5.52
N GLU A 78 -49.29 -9.80 6.41
CA GLU A 78 -50.60 -10.38 6.08
C GLU A 78 -51.62 -9.30 5.73
N ILE A 79 -51.71 -8.23 6.51
CA ILE A 79 -52.59 -7.08 6.22
C ILE A 79 -52.22 -6.46 4.88
N SER A 80 -50.94 -6.20 4.64
CA SER A 80 -50.46 -5.65 3.37
C SER A 80 -50.78 -6.57 2.19
N SER A 81 -50.75 -7.89 2.40
CA SER A 81 -51.11 -8.91 1.40
C SER A 81 -52.58 -8.88 1.02
N ARG A 82 -53.46 -8.67 2.00
CA ARG A 82 -54.90 -8.50 1.75
C ARG A 82 -55.21 -7.19 1.03
N MET A 83 -54.42 -6.15 1.28
CA MET A 83 -54.55 -4.84 0.63
C MET A 83 -53.88 -4.75 -0.76
N GLY A 84 -53.11 -5.77 -1.16
CA GLY A 84 -52.41 -5.83 -2.45
C GLY A 84 -51.23 -4.86 -2.59
N ASP A 85 -50.56 -4.52 -1.48
CA ASP A 85 -49.50 -3.48 -1.43
C ASP A 85 -48.15 -4.01 -0.90
N VAL A 86 -47.98 -5.33 -0.85
CA VAL A 86 -46.85 -5.98 -0.16
C VAL A 86 -45.51 -5.64 -0.77
N GLU A 87 -45.39 -5.70 -2.10
CA GLU A 87 -44.12 -5.47 -2.78
C GLU A 87 -43.63 -4.03 -2.54
N VAL A 88 -44.52 -3.05 -2.62
CA VAL A 88 -44.21 -1.63 -2.36
C VAL A 88 -43.87 -1.43 -0.88
N PHE A 89 -44.61 -2.07 0.02
CA PHE A 89 -44.41 -1.97 1.46
C PHE A 89 -43.07 -2.58 1.91
N VAL A 90 -42.70 -3.74 1.38
CA VAL A 90 -41.45 -4.46 1.70
C VAL A 90 -40.23 -3.73 1.11
N ASN A 91 -40.36 -3.23 -0.13
CA ASN A 91 -39.29 -2.55 -0.86
C ASN A 91 -39.22 -1.04 -0.58
N ALA A 92 -40.04 -0.53 0.35
CA ALA A 92 -39.90 0.82 0.85
C ALA A 92 -38.45 1.02 1.36
N ALA A 93 -37.84 2.14 0.96
CA ALA A 93 -36.48 2.49 1.32
C ALA A 93 -36.43 3.78 2.13
N TYR A 94 -35.44 3.90 3.01
CA TYR A 94 -35.13 5.15 3.68
C TYR A 94 -34.81 6.27 2.68
N LYS A 95 -35.33 7.47 2.94
CA LYS A 95 -35.10 8.68 2.13
C LYS A 95 -34.18 9.70 2.82
N ASP A 96 -33.70 9.38 4.02
CA ASP A 96 -32.74 10.22 4.75
C ASP A 96 -31.35 10.14 4.10
N VAL A 97 -30.62 11.25 4.06
CA VAL A 97 -29.31 11.39 3.42
C VAL A 97 -28.28 10.41 4.00
N TYR A 98 -28.41 10.05 5.28
CA TYR A 98 -27.48 9.13 5.93
C TYR A 98 -27.73 7.66 5.59
N TYR A 99 -28.99 7.23 5.56
CA TYR A 99 -29.40 5.82 5.38
C TYR A 99 -30.13 5.56 4.05
N GLU A 100 -29.98 6.46 3.08
CA GLU A 100 -30.69 6.41 1.80
C GLU A 100 -30.58 5.05 1.11
N GLY A 101 -31.71 4.54 0.62
CA GLY A 101 -31.79 3.27 -0.09
C GLY A 101 -31.80 2.02 0.80
N HIS A 102 -31.64 2.16 2.12
CA HIS A 102 -31.71 1.03 3.04
C HIS A 102 -33.14 0.46 3.13
N THR A 103 -33.30 -0.85 2.98
CA THR A 103 -34.60 -1.55 2.92
C THR A 103 -34.82 -2.47 4.13
N SER A 104 -36.04 -2.98 4.28
CA SER A 104 -36.38 -3.97 5.31
C SER A 104 -35.51 -5.23 5.25
N LEU A 105 -35.12 -5.66 4.04
CA LEU A 105 -34.25 -6.81 3.81
C LEU A 105 -32.85 -6.61 4.41
N HIS A 106 -32.26 -5.42 4.26
CA HIS A 106 -30.96 -5.11 4.84
C HIS A 106 -30.97 -5.22 6.37
N ILE A 107 -32.03 -4.72 7.01
CA ILE A 107 -32.20 -4.78 8.48
C ILE A 107 -32.33 -6.24 8.94
N ALA A 108 -33.11 -7.05 8.23
CA ALA A 108 -33.29 -8.46 8.58
C ALA A 108 -31.96 -9.24 8.51
N ILE A 109 -31.13 -8.94 7.51
CA ILE A 109 -29.78 -9.49 7.38
C ILE A 109 -28.89 -9.00 8.52
N GLU A 110 -28.87 -7.70 8.83
CA GLU A 110 -28.08 -7.16 9.94
C GLU A 110 -28.44 -7.80 11.29
N ARG A 111 -29.73 -8.08 11.51
CA ARG A 111 -30.24 -8.75 12.71
C ARG A 111 -30.02 -10.26 12.76
N ARG A 112 -29.40 -10.85 11.73
CA ARG A 112 -29.11 -12.28 11.63
C ARG A 112 -30.33 -13.20 11.72
N SER A 113 -31.50 -12.72 11.29
CA SER A 113 -32.74 -13.52 11.32
C SER A 113 -33.06 -14.09 9.95
N ILE A 114 -32.60 -15.32 9.70
CA ILE A 114 -32.85 -16.03 8.45
C ILE A 114 -34.35 -16.26 8.21
N GLU A 115 -35.15 -16.50 9.26
CA GLU A 115 -36.61 -16.69 9.14
C GLU A 115 -37.27 -15.46 8.49
N TYR A 116 -36.91 -14.26 8.92
CA TYR A 116 -37.44 -13.03 8.32
C TYR A 116 -36.88 -12.75 6.94
N VAL A 117 -35.62 -13.10 6.66
CA VAL A 117 -35.09 -13.00 5.29
C VAL A 117 -35.90 -13.87 4.33
N LYS A 118 -36.18 -15.13 4.71
CA LYS A 118 -37.01 -16.04 3.92
C LYS A 118 -38.41 -15.51 3.71
N LEU A 119 -39.03 -15.01 4.77
CA LEU A 119 -40.37 -14.44 4.72
C LEU A 119 -40.43 -13.22 3.79
N LEU A 120 -39.49 -12.27 3.92
CA LEU A 120 -39.45 -11.06 3.10
C LEU A 120 -39.27 -11.38 1.62
N VAL A 121 -38.33 -12.29 1.28
CA VAL A 121 -38.10 -12.71 -0.12
C VAL A 121 -39.34 -13.42 -0.70
N SER A 122 -39.99 -14.30 0.07
CA SER A 122 -41.25 -14.95 -0.37
C SER A 122 -42.40 -13.96 -0.63
N LYS A 123 -42.31 -12.75 -0.07
CA LYS A 123 -43.29 -11.66 -0.20
C LYS A 123 -42.87 -10.61 -1.23
N GLY A 124 -41.85 -10.87 -2.05
CA GLY A 124 -41.42 -9.99 -3.14
C GLY A 124 -40.39 -8.93 -2.75
N ALA A 125 -39.57 -9.19 -1.71
CA ALA A 125 -38.43 -8.33 -1.41
C ALA A 125 -37.40 -8.33 -2.55
N ASP A 126 -36.97 -7.15 -2.97
CA ASP A 126 -35.93 -6.96 -3.97
C ASP A 126 -34.54 -7.28 -3.36
N VAL A 127 -33.95 -8.37 -3.83
CA VAL A 127 -32.58 -8.82 -3.45
C VAL A 127 -31.48 -7.95 -4.05
N HIS A 128 -31.82 -7.06 -4.98
CA HIS A 128 -30.94 -6.13 -5.67
C HIS A 128 -31.11 -4.68 -5.21
N ALA A 129 -31.90 -4.45 -4.15
CA ALA A 129 -32.08 -3.13 -3.57
C ALA A 129 -30.74 -2.55 -3.08
N ARG A 130 -30.48 -1.26 -3.36
CA ARG A 130 -29.17 -0.66 -3.10
C ARG A 130 -29.21 0.34 -1.94
N ALA A 131 -28.35 0.14 -0.95
CA ALA A 131 -28.16 1.07 0.16
C ALA A 131 -26.94 1.99 -0.10
N PHE A 132 -27.19 3.20 -0.62
CA PHE A 132 -26.15 4.13 -1.07
C PHE A 132 -26.02 5.41 -0.21
N GLY A 133 -26.75 5.48 0.91
CA GLY A 133 -26.66 6.57 1.89
C GLY A 133 -25.23 6.82 2.38
N LYS A 134 -24.96 8.04 2.87
CA LYS A 134 -23.60 8.47 3.27
C LYS A 134 -22.95 7.54 4.30
N PHE A 135 -23.73 6.87 5.16
CA PHE A 135 -23.23 5.92 6.13
C PHE A 135 -22.60 4.67 5.50
N PHE A 136 -23.11 4.26 4.33
CA PHE A 136 -22.66 3.07 3.60
C PHE A 136 -21.52 3.33 2.63
N GLN A 137 -21.08 4.59 2.50
CA GLN A 137 -19.98 4.99 1.64
C GLN A 137 -18.66 4.99 2.41
N GLN A 138 -17.57 4.66 1.70
CA GLN A 138 -16.23 4.70 2.27
C GLN A 138 -15.80 6.15 2.55
N GLN A 139 -15.87 6.59 3.80
CA GLN A 139 -15.51 7.93 4.27
C GLN A 139 -14.61 7.85 5.51
N LYS A 140 -13.92 8.94 5.87
CA LYS A 140 -13.02 8.99 7.05
C LYS A 140 -13.77 9.04 8.40
N GLY A 141 -15.10 8.99 8.40
CA GLY A 141 -15.96 9.04 9.60
C GLY A 141 -16.57 7.68 9.96
N PRO A 142 -17.51 7.62 10.92
CA PRO A 142 -18.24 6.39 11.25
C PRO A 142 -19.09 5.98 10.05
N SER A 143 -18.55 5.06 9.26
CA SER A 143 -19.16 4.54 8.03
C SER A 143 -18.83 3.06 7.91
N PHE A 144 -19.77 2.30 7.36
CA PHE A 144 -19.61 0.86 7.14
C PHE A 144 -19.92 0.54 5.68
N TYR A 145 -18.87 0.31 4.91
CA TYR A 145 -18.99 -0.03 3.50
C TYR A 145 -19.05 -1.56 3.33
N PHE A 146 -20.11 -2.04 2.68
CA PHE A 146 -20.31 -3.47 2.38
C PHE A 146 -20.70 -3.73 0.91
N GLY A 147 -20.59 -2.75 0.01
CA GLY A 147 -20.93 -2.93 -1.41
C GLY A 147 -22.40 -2.68 -1.79
N GLU A 148 -23.14 -1.95 -0.95
CA GLU A 148 -24.54 -1.49 -1.16
C GLU A 148 -25.62 -2.58 -1.34
N LEU A 149 -25.26 -3.83 -1.60
CA LEU A 149 -26.19 -4.92 -1.94
C LEU A 149 -26.50 -5.81 -0.71
N PRO A 150 -27.70 -6.42 -0.65
CA PRO A 150 -28.06 -7.36 0.41
C PRO A 150 -27.15 -8.60 0.45
N LEU A 151 -26.81 -9.15 -0.72
CA LEU A 151 -25.90 -10.30 -0.84
C LEU A 151 -24.51 -9.97 -0.28
N SER A 152 -23.99 -8.77 -0.61
CA SER A 152 -22.67 -8.36 -0.12
C SER A 152 -22.69 -8.02 1.36
N LEU A 153 -23.80 -7.48 1.89
CA LEU A 153 -24.00 -7.32 3.33
C LEU A 153 -23.99 -8.67 4.07
N ALA A 154 -24.71 -9.68 3.56
CA ALA A 154 -24.75 -11.01 4.15
C ALA A 154 -23.36 -11.67 4.18
N ALA A 155 -22.58 -11.50 3.11
CA ALA A 155 -21.19 -11.94 3.03
C ALA A 155 -20.30 -11.22 4.05
N CYS A 156 -20.34 -9.88 4.10
CA CYS A 156 -19.51 -9.07 5.00
C CYS A 156 -19.85 -9.26 6.49
N THR A 157 -21.07 -9.72 6.82
CA THR A 157 -21.52 -9.98 8.20
C THR A 157 -21.32 -11.43 8.67
N ASN A 158 -20.66 -12.25 7.84
CA ASN A 158 -20.35 -13.66 8.09
C ASN A 158 -21.58 -14.56 8.27
N GLN A 159 -22.53 -14.52 7.31
CA GLN A 159 -23.77 -15.30 7.35
C GLN A 159 -23.91 -16.24 6.14
N PRO A 160 -23.24 -17.40 6.13
CA PRO A 160 -23.23 -18.29 4.96
C PRO A 160 -24.63 -18.82 4.62
N ALA A 161 -25.44 -19.17 5.62
CA ALA A 161 -26.80 -19.67 5.39
C ALA A 161 -27.73 -18.65 4.71
N VAL A 162 -27.51 -17.35 4.94
CA VAL A 162 -28.26 -16.28 4.27
C VAL A 162 -27.76 -16.09 2.84
N VAL A 163 -26.44 -16.20 2.63
CA VAL A 163 -25.83 -16.15 1.30
C VAL A 163 -26.35 -17.31 0.42
N ASP A 164 -26.35 -18.53 0.93
CA ASP A 164 -26.87 -19.71 0.23
C ASP A 164 -28.33 -19.52 -0.16
N TYR A 165 -29.15 -19.09 0.80
CA TYR A 165 -30.55 -18.79 0.52
C TYR A 165 -30.69 -17.73 -0.58
N LEU A 166 -30.03 -16.57 -0.46
CA LEU A 166 -30.11 -15.50 -1.45
C LEU A 166 -29.66 -15.95 -2.86
N MET A 167 -28.70 -16.86 -2.96
CA MET A 167 -28.19 -17.37 -4.24
C MET A 167 -29.09 -18.46 -4.85
N GLU A 168 -29.73 -19.30 -4.03
CA GLU A 168 -30.50 -20.47 -4.48
C GLU A 168 -32.01 -20.22 -4.63
N ASN A 169 -32.50 -19.06 -4.22
CA ASN A 169 -33.94 -18.75 -4.19
C ASN A 169 -34.66 -18.95 -5.54
N GLU A 170 -35.84 -19.60 -5.48
CA GLU A 170 -36.68 -19.89 -6.65
C GLU A 170 -37.38 -18.64 -7.23
N HIS A 171 -37.63 -17.62 -6.40
CA HIS A 171 -38.38 -16.42 -6.81
C HIS A 171 -37.51 -15.45 -7.62
N HIS A 172 -36.41 -14.98 -7.01
CA HIS A 172 -35.46 -14.05 -7.61
C HIS A 172 -34.06 -14.31 -7.03
N PRO A 173 -33.22 -15.12 -7.69
CA PRO A 173 -31.88 -15.41 -7.19
C PRO A 173 -30.99 -14.17 -7.31
N ALA A 174 -30.16 -13.94 -6.30
CA ALA A 174 -29.25 -12.81 -6.30
C ALA A 174 -28.10 -13.03 -7.31
N ASP A 175 -28.04 -12.19 -8.34
CA ASP A 175 -26.89 -12.10 -9.25
C ASP A 175 -25.60 -11.66 -8.53
N VAL A 176 -24.68 -12.61 -8.39
CA VAL A 176 -23.36 -12.42 -7.76
C VAL A 176 -22.43 -11.50 -8.57
N ARG A 177 -22.71 -11.31 -9.87
CA ARG A 177 -21.93 -10.42 -10.75
C ARG A 177 -22.34 -8.96 -10.65
N GLN A 178 -23.46 -8.66 -9.99
CA GLN A 178 -23.93 -7.30 -9.87
C GLN A 178 -22.88 -6.45 -9.16
N GLN A 179 -22.72 -5.23 -9.66
CA GLN A 179 -21.74 -4.28 -9.18
C GLN A 179 -22.41 -3.09 -8.53
N ASP A 180 -21.73 -2.54 -7.53
CA ASP A 180 -22.05 -1.24 -6.95
C ASP A 180 -21.67 -0.09 -7.94
N PRO A 181 -21.93 1.20 -7.62
CA PRO A 181 -21.65 2.31 -8.51
C PRO A 181 -20.16 2.63 -8.61
N ARG A 182 -19.29 1.92 -7.86
CA ARG A 182 -17.82 1.94 -8.00
C ARG A 182 -17.31 0.74 -8.83
N GLY A 183 -18.21 -0.11 -9.31
CA GLY A 183 -17.88 -1.34 -10.04
C GLY A 183 -17.45 -2.50 -9.14
N ASN A 184 -17.59 -2.39 -7.82
CA ASN A 184 -17.22 -3.42 -6.88
C ASN A 184 -18.29 -4.51 -6.84
N THR A 185 -17.86 -5.76 -7.00
CA THR A 185 -18.68 -6.96 -6.74
C THR A 185 -18.64 -7.34 -5.26
N VAL A 186 -19.38 -8.38 -4.86
CA VAL A 186 -19.30 -8.94 -3.50
C VAL A 186 -17.88 -9.31 -3.07
N LEU A 187 -17.05 -9.83 -3.99
CA LEU A 187 -15.65 -10.18 -3.69
C LEU A 187 -14.80 -8.93 -3.41
N HIS A 188 -15.04 -7.83 -4.11
CA HIS A 188 -14.36 -6.56 -3.85
C HIS A 188 -14.79 -5.96 -2.51
N ALA A 189 -16.08 -6.08 -2.14
CA ALA A 189 -16.57 -5.64 -0.85
C ALA A 189 -15.92 -6.42 0.31
N LEU A 190 -15.80 -7.75 0.18
CA LEU A 190 -15.07 -8.58 1.15
C LEU A 190 -13.61 -8.16 1.33
N VAL A 191 -12.91 -7.85 0.23
CA VAL A 191 -11.53 -7.35 0.28
C VAL A 191 -11.42 -6.00 1.03
N LEU A 192 -12.44 -5.14 0.90
CA LEU A 192 -12.46 -3.83 1.55
C LEU A 192 -12.79 -3.91 3.05
N VAL A 193 -13.61 -4.89 3.45
CA VAL A 193 -13.96 -5.16 4.86
C VAL A 193 -12.85 -5.92 5.59
N ALA A 194 -12.07 -6.73 4.88
CA ALA A 194 -10.94 -7.45 5.45
C ALA A 194 -9.98 -6.49 6.16
N ASP A 195 -9.46 -6.89 7.31
CA ASP A 195 -8.32 -6.28 7.97
C ASP A 195 -7.23 -7.35 8.20
N ASN A 196 -6.09 -6.94 8.75
CA ASN A 196 -4.99 -7.86 9.05
C ASN A 196 -5.15 -8.53 10.43
N SER A 197 -6.36 -8.54 11.01
CA SER A 197 -6.68 -9.34 12.20
C SER A 197 -6.86 -10.80 11.79
N PRO A 198 -6.33 -11.77 12.57
CA PRO A 198 -6.45 -13.18 12.23
C PRO A 198 -7.91 -13.67 12.25
N GLU A 199 -8.74 -13.15 13.15
CA GLU A 199 -10.16 -13.52 13.24
C GLU A 199 -10.95 -13.05 12.02
N ASN A 200 -10.72 -11.80 11.61
CA ASN A 200 -11.36 -11.20 10.43
C ASN A 200 -10.92 -11.94 9.16
N SER A 201 -9.60 -12.11 9.00
CA SER A 201 -9.02 -12.83 7.87
C SER A 201 -9.55 -14.25 7.74
N ARG A 202 -9.74 -14.97 8.85
CA ARG A 202 -10.29 -16.34 8.83
C ARG A 202 -11.73 -16.38 8.33
N PHE A 203 -12.59 -15.46 8.77
CA PHE A 203 -13.97 -15.45 8.26
C PHE A 203 -14.03 -14.98 6.80
N VAL A 204 -13.25 -13.97 6.43
CA VAL A 204 -13.27 -13.43 5.06
C VAL A 204 -12.80 -14.49 4.08
N THR A 205 -11.72 -15.21 4.40
CA THR A 205 -11.20 -16.30 3.55
C THR A 205 -12.23 -17.44 3.42
N ALA A 206 -12.85 -17.86 4.52
CA ALA A 206 -13.90 -18.88 4.50
C ALA A 206 -15.12 -18.44 3.67
N MET A 207 -15.59 -17.20 3.85
CA MET A 207 -16.72 -16.64 3.09
C MET A 207 -16.40 -16.46 1.60
N TYR A 208 -15.16 -16.05 1.29
CA TYR A 208 -14.69 -15.89 -0.07
C TYR A 208 -14.71 -17.23 -0.83
N ASP A 209 -14.19 -18.29 -0.21
CA ASP A 209 -14.21 -19.64 -0.77
C ASP A 209 -15.65 -20.19 -0.87
N HIS A 210 -16.49 -19.90 0.14
CA HIS A 210 -17.90 -20.29 0.14
C HIS A 210 -18.67 -19.70 -1.04
N ILE A 211 -18.55 -18.40 -1.29
CA ILE A 211 -19.20 -17.73 -2.43
C ILE A 211 -18.69 -18.29 -3.77
N LEU A 212 -17.38 -18.52 -3.88
CA LEU A 212 -16.80 -19.09 -5.11
C LEU A 212 -17.30 -20.51 -5.36
N THR A 213 -17.34 -21.35 -4.34
CA THR A 213 -17.84 -22.73 -4.46
C THR A 213 -19.32 -22.74 -4.76
N ALA A 214 -20.16 -21.96 -4.06
CA ALA A 214 -21.60 -21.84 -4.35
C ALA A 214 -21.85 -21.37 -5.80
N THR A 215 -21.12 -20.35 -6.25
CA THR A 215 -21.21 -19.84 -7.63
C THR A 215 -20.83 -20.91 -8.65
N ALA A 216 -19.78 -21.70 -8.39
CA ALA A 216 -19.34 -22.74 -9.30
C ALA A 216 -20.36 -23.89 -9.44
N HIS A 217 -21.08 -24.21 -8.37
CA HIS A 217 -22.14 -25.22 -8.40
C HIS A 217 -23.36 -24.74 -9.20
N LEU A 218 -23.78 -23.48 -9.00
CA LEU A 218 -24.93 -22.90 -9.71
C LEU A 218 -24.60 -22.57 -11.17
N HIS A 219 -23.42 -22.00 -11.42
CA HIS A 219 -23.01 -21.48 -12.73
C HIS A 219 -21.53 -21.79 -13.04
N PRO A 220 -21.21 -23.01 -13.51
CA PRO A 220 -19.84 -23.48 -13.75
C PRO A 220 -19.02 -22.64 -14.75
N LYS A 221 -19.68 -21.86 -15.62
CA LYS A 221 -19.00 -21.04 -16.64
C LYS A 221 -18.56 -19.66 -16.12
N TRP A 222 -19.06 -19.23 -14.95
CA TRP A 222 -18.84 -17.87 -14.48
C TRP A 222 -17.52 -17.73 -13.73
N ARG A 223 -16.62 -16.88 -14.24
CA ARG A 223 -15.34 -16.56 -13.62
C ARG A 223 -15.43 -15.23 -12.87
N LEU A 224 -15.86 -15.29 -11.61
CA LEU A 224 -16.15 -14.11 -10.80
C LEU A 224 -14.90 -13.25 -10.51
N GLU A 225 -13.73 -13.87 -10.39
CA GLU A 225 -12.46 -13.17 -10.10
C GLU A 225 -11.92 -12.34 -11.26
N VAL A 226 -12.41 -12.56 -12.48
CA VAL A 226 -11.98 -11.83 -13.69
C VAL A 226 -12.68 -10.47 -13.79
N VAL A 227 -13.80 -10.31 -13.09
CA VAL A 227 -14.59 -9.07 -13.12
C VAL A 227 -13.79 -7.94 -12.47
N LYS A 228 -13.63 -6.83 -13.20
CA LYS A 228 -12.91 -5.64 -12.75
C LYS A 228 -13.87 -4.57 -12.22
N ASN A 229 -13.40 -3.77 -11.28
CA ASN A 229 -14.08 -2.56 -10.85
C ASN A 229 -13.84 -1.37 -11.80
N GLN A 230 -14.42 -0.21 -11.49
CA GLN A 230 -14.23 1.00 -12.33
C GLN A 230 -12.78 1.50 -12.35
N GLN A 231 -11.95 1.09 -11.38
CA GLN A 231 -10.52 1.39 -11.37
C GLN A 231 -9.70 0.40 -12.20
N GLY A 232 -10.33 -0.56 -12.90
CA GLY A 232 -9.63 -1.60 -13.68
C GLY A 232 -9.10 -2.77 -12.84
N LEU A 233 -9.35 -2.77 -11.52
CA LEU A 233 -8.80 -3.74 -10.58
C LEU A 233 -9.73 -4.93 -10.39
N THR A 234 -9.16 -6.13 -10.45
CA THR A 234 -9.76 -7.39 -9.98
C THR A 234 -9.69 -7.49 -8.46
N PRO A 235 -10.40 -8.45 -7.82
CA PRO A 235 -10.34 -8.61 -6.35
C PRO A 235 -8.92 -8.85 -5.83
N ILE A 236 -8.08 -9.61 -6.56
CA ILE A 236 -6.68 -9.85 -6.18
C ILE A 236 -5.82 -8.59 -6.30
N GLN A 237 -6.00 -7.80 -7.37
CA GLN A 237 -5.30 -6.52 -7.53
C GLN A 237 -5.75 -5.51 -6.48
N LEU A 238 -7.03 -5.51 -6.11
CA LEU A 238 -7.55 -4.68 -5.03
C LEU A 238 -6.94 -5.08 -3.69
N ALA A 239 -6.85 -6.38 -3.38
CA ALA A 239 -6.23 -6.88 -2.15
C ALA A 239 -4.75 -6.50 -2.05
N ALA A 240 -4.03 -6.54 -3.18
CA ALA A 240 -2.67 -6.04 -3.29
C ALA A 240 -2.58 -4.53 -3.04
N LYS A 241 -3.47 -3.73 -3.64
CA LYS A 241 -3.50 -2.27 -3.47
C LYS A 241 -3.89 -1.82 -2.06
N THR A 242 -4.73 -2.57 -1.35
CA THR A 242 -5.16 -2.25 0.01
C THR A 242 -4.24 -2.83 1.10
N GLY A 243 -3.28 -3.67 0.73
CA GLY A 243 -2.28 -4.24 1.64
C GLY A 243 -2.83 -5.35 2.56
N LYS A 244 -3.79 -6.16 2.07
CA LYS A 244 -4.43 -7.24 2.85
C LYS A 244 -3.66 -8.54 2.67
N ILE A 245 -2.69 -8.78 3.56
CA ILE A 245 -1.67 -9.84 3.41
C ILE A 245 -2.31 -11.23 3.44
N ASP A 246 -3.12 -11.52 4.46
CA ASP A 246 -3.65 -12.87 4.69
C ASP A 246 -4.64 -13.29 3.59
N LEU A 247 -5.55 -12.39 3.21
CA LEU A 247 -6.47 -12.62 2.11
C LEU A 247 -5.73 -12.79 0.77
N PHE A 248 -4.72 -11.95 0.52
CA PHE A 248 -3.89 -12.06 -0.67
C PHE A 248 -3.11 -13.40 -0.72
N ARG A 249 -2.53 -13.80 0.41
CA ARG A 249 -1.84 -15.08 0.57
C ARG A 249 -2.79 -16.25 0.34
N HIS A 250 -3.99 -16.19 0.90
CA HIS A 250 -5.02 -17.21 0.73
C HIS A 250 -5.42 -17.37 -0.74
N ILE A 251 -5.72 -16.27 -1.44
CA ILE A 251 -6.09 -16.30 -2.87
C ILE A 251 -4.98 -16.97 -3.70
N LEU A 252 -3.70 -16.66 -3.43
CA LEU A 252 -2.55 -17.23 -4.14
C LEU A 252 -2.36 -18.73 -3.88
N HIS A 253 -2.51 -19.16 -2.63
CA HIS A 253 -2.28 -20.56 -2.22
C HIS A 253 -3.52 -21.44 -2.34
N ARG A 254 -4.63 -20.92 -2.86
CA ARG A 254 -5.91 -21.62 -2.88
C ARG A 254 -5.85 -22.86 -3.78
N GLU A 255 -6.22 -23.99 -3.17
CA GLU A 255 -6.30 -25.31 -3.80
C GLU A 255 -7.64 -25.95 -3.44
N PHE A 256 -8.48 -26.20 -4.45
CA PHE A 256 -9.73 -26.94 -4.30
C PHE A 256 -9.54 -28.39 -4.75
N GLN A 257 -9.82 -29.33 -3.85
CA GLN A 257 -9.74 -30.76 -4.15
C GLN A 257 -10.95 -31.28 -4.94
N SER A 258 -12.09 -30.58 -4.88
CA SER A 258 -13.36 -31.03 -5.47
C SER A 258 -13.35 -30.86 -7.00
N GLY A 259 -13.71 -31.91 -7.73
CA GLY A 259 -13.72 -31.95 -9.21
C GLY A 259 -14.34 -30.73 -9.91
N PRO A 260 -15.56 -30.27 -9.57
CA PRO A 260 -16.19 -29.15 -10.28
C PRO A 260 -15.55 -27.79 -9.97
N THR A 261 -14.93 -27.62 -8.81
CA THR A 261 -14.33 -26.34 -8.38
C THR A 261 -12.82 -26.28 -8.62
N LYS A 262 -12.21 -27.37 -9.10
CA LYS A 262 -10.75 -27.44 -9.33
C LYS A 262 -10.24 -26.37 -10.29
N HIS A 263 -11.04 -25.96 -11.27
CA HIS A 263 -10.72 -24.85 -12.17
C HIS A 263 -10.58 -23.48 -11.45
N LEU A 264 -11.08 -23.32 -10.22
CA LEU A 264 -10.92 -22.07 -9.46
C LEU A 264 -9.62 -22.03 -8.64
N SER A 265 -8.90 -23.14 -8.57
CA SER A 265 -7.62 -23.21 -7.86
C SER A 265 -6.57 -22.38 -8.56
N ARG A 266 -5.68 -21.77 -7.79
CA ARG A 266 -4.51 -21.05 -8.30
C ARG A 266 -3.22 -21.80 -8.04
N LYS A 267 -3.20 -22.65 -7.00
CA LYS A 267 -2.11 -23.58 -6.71
C LYS A 267 -2.55 -24.99 -7.12
N PHE A 268 -1.70 -25.67 -7.88
CA PHE A 268 -1.88 -27.07 -8.28
C PHE A 268 -0.68 -27.88 -7.83
N THR A 269 -0.89 -28.92 -7.05
CA THR A 269 0.18 -29.87 -6.71
C THR A 269 0.41 -30.82 -7.89
N GLU A 270 1.60 -30.76 -8.51
CA GLU A 270 1.96 -31.64 -9.64
C GLU A 270 2.36 -33.04 -9.14
N TRP A 271 3.24 -33.07 -8.14
CA TRP A 271 3.69 -34.29 -7.51
C TRP A 271 4.21 -33.99 -6.10
N VAL A 272 4.11 -34.98 -5.23
CA VAL A 272 4.67 -34.95 -3.88
C VAL A 272 5.50 -36.22 -3.71
N TYR A 273 6.77 -36.06 -3.38
CA TYR A 273 7.71 -37.13 -3.11
C TYR A 273 8.30 -36.94 -1.71
N GLY A 274 7.68 -37.59 -0.71
CA GLY A 274 8.05 -37.43 0.69
C GLY A 274 7.94 -35.96 1.13
N PRO A 275 9.02 -35.32 1.61
CA PRO A 275 9.00 -33.91 2.02
C PRO A 275 9.03 -32.94 0.82
N VAL A 276 9.36 -33.39 -0.39
CA VAL A 276 9.50 -32.49 -1.54
C VAL A 276 8.21 -32.49 -2.34
N SER A 277 7.66 -31.31 -2.58
CA SER A 277 6.48 -31.11 -3.40
C SER A 277 6.77 -30.15 -4.55
N SER A 278 6.29 -30.47 -5.75
CA SER A 278 6.24 -29.53 -6.87
C SER A 278 4.83 -28.97 -6.94
N SER A 279 4.72 -27.66 -6.83
CA SER A 279 3.48 -26.90 -6.96
C SER A 279 3.55 -25.95 -8.14
N LEU A 280 2.42 -25.75 -8.77
CA LEU A 280 2.28 -24.98 -9.99
C LEU A 280 1.29 -23.85 -9.73
N TYR A 281 1.77 -22.62 -9.84
CA TYR A 281 1.02 -21.40 -9.52
C TYR A 281 0.54 -20.69 -10.79
N ASP A 282 -0.72 -20.29 -10.83
CA ASP A 282 -1.28 -19.48 -11.91
C ASP A 282 -0.72 -18.04 -11.88
N LEU A 283 -0.09 -17.62 -12.98
CA LEU A 283 0.51 -16.29 -13.12
C LEU A 283 -0.48 -15.22 -13.62
N ALA A 284 -1.77 -15.55 -13.81
CA ALA A 284 -2.78 -14.59 -14.21
C ALA A 284 -2.84 -13.37 -13.26
N TYR A 285 -2.72 -12.17 -13.84
CA TYR A 285 -2.68 -10.86 -13.17
C TYR A 285 -1.46 -10.61 -12.26
N LEU A 286 -0.57 -11.60 -12.07
CA LEU A 286 0.63 -11.46 -11.23
C LEU A 286 1.83 -10.95 -12.02
N ASP A 287 2.08 -11.52 -13.19
CA ASP A 287 3.27 -11.20 -13.99
C ASP A 287 3.17 -9.79 -14.63
N SER A 288 4.31 -9.11 -14.72
CA SER A 288 4.48 -7.75 -15.24
C SER A 288 4.17 -7.63 -16.73
N CYS A 289 4.15 -8.74 -17.48
CA CYS A 289 3.77 -8.75 -18.89
C CYS A 289 2.29 -8.38 -19.14
N GLN A 290 1.45 -8.33 -18.10
CA GLN A 290 0.03 -7.97 -18.20
C GLN A 290 -0.21 -6.52 -17.76
N GLU A 291 -1.22 -5.87 -18.35
CA GLU A 291 -1.62 -4.52 -17.95
C GLU A 291 -2.16 -4.50 -16.51
N GLU A 292 -1.69 -3.54 -15.70
CA GLU A 292 -2.03 -3.37 -14.28
C GLU A 292 -1.64 -4.56 -13.39
N SER A 293 -0.49 -5.17 -13.65
CA SER A 293 0.06 -6.27 -12.86
C SER A 293 0.04 -6.02 -11.34
N VAL A 294 -0.23 -7.08 -10.56
CA VAL A 294 -0.09 -7.07 -9.10
C VAL A 294 1.34 -6.72 -8.69
N LEU A 295 2.35 -7.24 -9.40
CA LEU A 295 3.75 -6.99 -9.09
C LEU A 295 4.10 -5.51 -9.32
N GLU A 296 3.62 -4.92 -10.43
CA GLU A 296 3.79 -3.48 -10.69
C GLU A 296 3.06 -2.63 -9.64
N THR A 297 1.85 -3.02 -9.24
CA THR A 297 1.06 -2.32 -8.22
C THR A 297 1.74 -2.34 -6.85
N LEU A 298 2.28 -3.48 -6.42
CA LEU A 298 3.00 -3.62 -5.16
C LEU A 298 4.32 -2.84 -5.15
N VAL A 299 5.05 -2.85 -6.27
CA VAL A 299 6.37 -2.20 -6.39
C VAL A 299 6.25 -0.69 -6.54
N TYR A 300 5.29 -0.17 -7.31
CA TYR A 300 5.13 1.27 -7.50
C TYR A 300 4.12 1.92 -6.55
N GLY A 301 3.24 1.15 -5.89
CA GLY A 301 2.27 1.64 -4.91
C GLY A 301 2.91 1.97 -3.57
N SER A 302 3.37 3.21 -3.38
CA SER A 302 4.01 3.66 -2.13
C SER A 302 3.05 3.81 -0.95
N ASP A 303 1.75 3.91 -1.22
CA ASP A 303 0.71 4.12 -0.20
C ASP A 303 0.23 2.80 0.45
N ILE A 304 0.75 1.65 0.00
CA ILE A 304 0.29 0.32 0.43
C ILE A 304 0.98 -0.08 1.75
N PRO A 305 0.23 -0.38 2.82
CA PRO A 305 0.81 -0.87 4.07
C PRO A 305 1.43 -2.27 3.87
N ASN A 306 2.55 -2.54 4.54
CA ASN A 306 3.23 -3.85 4.58
C ASN A 306 3.55 -4.50 3.21
N ARG A 307 3.67 -3.70 2.15
CA ARG A 307 4.00 -4.20 0.78
C ARG A 307 5.28 -5.03 0.70
N HIS A 308 6.26 -4.76 1.56
CA HIS A 308 7.51 -5.52 1.61
C HIS A 308 7.30 -6.95 2.12
N GLU A 309 6.34 -7.17 3.03
CA GLU A 309 5.93 -8.51 3.48
C GLU A 309 5.13 -9.23 2.40
N MET A 310 4.31 -8.51 1.63
CA MET A 310 3.52 -9.12 0.55
C MET A 310 4.38 -9.72 -0.58
N LEU A 311 5.56 -9.14 -0.83
CA LEU A 311 6.49 -9.66 -1.84
C LEU A 311 7.25 -10.91 -1.41
N THR A 312 7.31 -11.19 -0.10
CA THR A 312 7.98 -12.40 0.41
C THR A 312 7.11 -13.65 0.24
N ILE A 313 5.82 -13.47 -0.01
CA ILE A 313 4.83 -14.53 -0.21
C ILE A 313 5.13 -15.31 -1.50
N GLU A 314 5.09 -16.63 -1.42
CA GLU A 314 5.15 -17.51 -2.60
C GLU A 314 3.84 -17.38 -3.41
N PRO A 315 3.86 -17.24 -4.75
CA PRO A 315 4.98 -17.47 -5.67
C PRO A 315 5.82 -16.23 -6.01
N LEU A 316 5.49 -15.04 -5.48
CA LEU A 316 6.13 -13.78 -5.93
C LEU A 316 7.63 -13.75 -5.62
N SER A 317 8.02 -14.22 -4.43
CA SER A 317 9.43 -14.29 -4.03
C SER A 317 10.25 -15.15 -4.98
N GLN A 318 9.78 -16.37 -5.26
CA GLN A 318 10.43 -17.30 -6.17
C GLN A 318 10.40 -16.82 -7.64
N LEU A 319 9.31 -16.17 -8.07
CA LEU A 319 9.23 -15.56 -9.39
C LEU A 319 10.28 -14.46 -9.57
N LEU A 320 10.51 -13.65 -8.53
CA LEU A 320 11.56 -12.63 -8.53
C LEU A 320 12.97 -13.24 -8.49
N ASP A 321 13.16 -14.37 -7.83
CA ASP A 321 14.41 -15.16 -7.86
C ASP A 321 14.69 -15.68 -9.28
N GLU A 322 13.71 -16.31 -9.93
CA GLU A 322 13.90 -16.81 -11.29
C GLU A 322 14.19 -15.68 -12.29
N LYS A 323 13.46 -14.55 -12.21
CA LYS A 323 13.73 -13.39 -13.07
C LYS A 323 15.12 -12.81 -12.85
N TRP A 324 15.60 -12.82 -11.61
CA TRP A 324 16.93 -12.35 -11.28
C TRP A 324 18.00 -13.21 -11.92
N ASP A 325 17.88 -14.54 -11.80
CA ASP A 325 18.86 -15.48 -12.33
C ASP A 325 18.83 -15.61 -13.84
N ARG A 326 17.65 -15.51 -14.45
CA ARG A 326 17.48 -15.66 -15.90
C ARG A 326 18.07 -14.49 -16.70
N PHE A 327 17.84 -13.25 -16.28
CA PHE A 327 18.31 -12.08 -17.04
C PHE A 327 18.82 -10.91 -16.19
N ALA A 328 18.16 -10.61 -15.06
CA ALA A 328 18.42 -9.35 -14.38
C ALA A 328 19.86 -9.28 -13.84
N ARG A 329 20.44 -10.39 -13.34
CA ARG A 329 21.83 -10.41 -12.86
C ARG A 329 22.85 -10.07 -13.93
N TYR A 330 22.62 -10.50 -15.18
CA TYR A 330 23.55 -10.25 -16.29
C TYR A 330 23.49 -8.80 -16.76
N ILE A 331 22.28 -8.26 -16.91
CA ILE A 331 22.09 -6.85 -17.28
C ILE A 331 22.61 -5.94 -16.17
N PHE A 332 22.32 -6.27 -14.92
CA PHE A 332 22.78 -5.51 -13.76
C PHE A 332 24.31 -5.54 -13.63
N ALA A 333 24.94 -6.70 -13.85
CA ALA A 333 26.40 -6.82 -13.86
C ALA A 333 27.04 -6.02 -15.00
N PHE A 334 26.41 -5.99 -16.18
CA PHE A 334 26.86 -5.15 -17.30
C PHE A 334 26.79 -3.66 -16.95
N TYR A 335 25.69 -3.20 -16.34
CA TYR A 335 25.58 -1.82 -15.87
C TYR A 335 26.62 -1.48 -14.80
N PHE A 336 26.83 -2.38 -13.83
CA PHE A 336 27.89 -2.22 -12.83
C PHE A 336 29.28 -2.07 -13.47
N LEU A 337 29.63 -2.93 -14.44
CA LEU A 337 30.92 -2.85 -15.12
C LEU A 337 31.05 -1.55 -15.92
N SER A 338 30.01 -1.15 -16.63
CA SER A 338 29.99 0.12 -17.38
C SER A 338 30.18 1.34 -16.47
N TYR A 339 29.57 1.32 -15.27
CA TYR A 339 29.72 2.36 -14.27
C TYR A 339 31.14 2.40 -13.67
N LEU A 340 31.75 1.25 -13.40
CA LEU A 340 33.15 1.17 -12.96
C LEU A 340 34.12 1.74 -14.01
N VAL A 341 33.89 1.44 -15.29
CA VAL A 341 34.68 2.02 -16.39
C VAL A 341 34.50 3.53 -16.44
N TYR A 342 33.28 4.03 -16.31
CA TYR A 342 33.00 5.47 -16.20
C TYR A 342 33.75 6.11 -15.02
N LEU A 343 33.72 5.50 -13.83
CA LEU A 343 34.44 6.00 -12.65
C LEU A 343 35.95 6.04 -12.87
N PHE A 344 36.51 5.00 -13.50
CA PHE A 344 37.94 4.95 -13.79
C PHE A 344 38.35 6.01 -14.81
N ILE A 345 37.56 6.22 -15.87
CA ILE A 345 37.80 7.30 -16.83
C ILE A 345 37.69 8.66 -16.15
N PHE A 346 36.65 8.87 -15.33
CA PHE A 346 36.42 10.13 -14.64
C PHE A 346 37.52 10.47 -13.62
N THR A 347 38.01 9.47 -12.88
CA THR A 347 39.17 9.64 -11.98
C THR A 347 40.46 9.91 -12.74
N LEU A 348 40.72 9.21 -13.85
CA LEU A 348 41.90 9.46 -14.69
C LEU A 348 41.88 10.88 -15.28
N LEU A 349 40.73 11.35 -15.77
CA LEU A 349 40.56 12.71 -16.27
C LEU A 349 40.79 13.76 -15.18
N ALA A 350 40.30 13.51 -13.96
CA ALA A 350 40.54 14.38 -12.82
C ALA A 350 42.03 14.40 -12.40
N TYR A 351 42.71 13.25 -12.44
CA TYR A 351 44.10 13.11 -12.04
C TYR A 351 45.10 13.67 -13.07
N ASN A 352 44.86 13.42 -14.36
CA ASN A 352 45.73 13.86 -15.45
C ASN A 352 45.62 15.36 -15.76
N LYS A 353 44.78 16.08 -15.02
CA LYS A 353 44.70 17.54 -15.05
C LYS A 353 45.93 18.19 -14.39
N LYS A 354 47.09 18.05 -15.02
CA LYS A 354 48.28 18.85 -14.71
C LYS A 354 48.41 19.97 -15.75
N GLY A 355 48.12 21.20 -15.32
CA GLY A 355 48.59 22.41 -16.03
C GLY A 355 47.59 23.13 -16.93
N GLY A 356 46.45 23.56 -16.40
CA GLY A 356 45.67 24.70 -16.96
C GLY A 356 44.86 24.47 -18.24
N GLU A 357 45.20 23.50 -19.07
CA GLU A 357 44.48 23.20 -20.31
C GLU A 357 44.12 21.71 -20.36
N VAL A 358 42.85 21.39 -20.10
CA VAL A 358 42.32 20.08 -20.44
C VAL A 358 41.80 20.18 -21.87
N ALA A 359 42.54 19.59 -22.81
CA ALA A 359 41.98 19.24 -24.10
C ALA A 359 41.04 18.04 -23.88
N CYS A 360 39.75 18.30 -23.68
CA CYS A 360 38.71 17.31 -23.85
C CYS A 360 37.50 17.97 -24.51
N THR A 361 37.26 17.59 -25.76
CA THR A 361 35.92 17.54 -26.35
C THR A 361 34.92 17.03 -25.31
N PRO A 362 33.67 17.52 -25.29
CA PRO A 362 32.65 17.01 -24.40
C PRO A 362 32.42 15.54 -24.77
N LEU A 363 33.14 14.63 -24.10
CA LEU A 363 32.77 13.23 -24.12
C LEU A 363 31.51 13.22 -23.28
N SER A 364 30.38 13.22 -23.98
CA SER A 364 29.10 12.86 -23.40
C SER A 364 29.39 11.65 -22.52
N PRO A 365 29.03 11.66 -21.23
CA PRO A 365 29.09 10.43 -20.45
C PRO A 365 28.45 9.31 -21.29
N PRO A 366 29.05 8.10 -21.35
CA PRO A 366 28.40 6.96 -21.97
C PRO A 366 27.26 6.50 -21.04
N TYR A 367 26.34 7.40 -20.73
CA TYR A 367 24.99 7.00 -20.42
C TYR A 367 24.43 6.46 -21.72
N PRO A 368 23.83 5.25 -21.74
CA PRO A 368 22.90 4.95 -22.81
C PRO A 368 21.94 6.13 -22.85
N THR A 369 21.79 6.73 -24.02
CA THR A 369 21.17 8.04 -24.30
C THR A 369 19.68 8.11 -23.91
N GLY A 370 19.18 7.14 -23.14
CA GLY A 370 17.88 7.13 -22.49
C GLY A 370 17.89 7.44 -20.98
N ASN A 371 19.03 7.42 -20.26
CA ASN A 371 19.00 7.43 -18.78
C ASN A 371 18.85 8.79 -18.07
N ASP A 372 19.31 9.91 -18.64
CA ASP A 372 19.05 11.24 -18.05
C ASP A 372 17.60 11.68 -18.27
N GLN A 373 16.99 11.23 -19.37
CA GLN A 373 15.54 11.28 -19.50
C GLN A 373 14.88 10.30 -18.53
N LEU A 374 15.43 9.10 -18.29
CA LEU A 374 14.84 8.12 -17.37
C LEU A 374 14.82 8.58 -15.92
N SER A 375 15.85 9.19 -15.32
CA SER A 375 15.74 9.64 -13.91
C SER A 375 14.73 10.77 -13.73
N ILE A 376 14.65 11.73 -14.67
CA ILE A 376 13.65 12.82 -14.61
C ILE A 376 12.25 12.30 -14.99
N PHE A 377 12.15 11.41 -15.98
CA PHE A 377 10.91 10.77 -16.42
C PHE A 377 10.39 9.77 -15.39
N ASP A 378 11.26 9.02 -14.71
CA ASP A 378 10.93 8.14 -13.58
C ASP A 378 10.52 8.97 -12.37
N MET A 379 11.14 10.13 -12.13
CA MET A 379 10.71 11.04 -11.06
C MET A 379 9.37 11.72 -11.37
N TRP A 380 9.12 12.10 -12.64
CA TRP A 380 7.82 12.59 -13.12
C TRP A 380 6.75 11.49 -13.08
N ARG A 381 7.12 10.24 -13.38
CA ARG A 381 6.23 9.08 -13.45
C ARG A 381 5.88 8.52 -12.09
N LYS A 382 6.84 8.43 -11.17
CA LYS A 382 6.63 7.90 -9.81
C LYS A 382 5.76 8.84 -8.95
N ARG A 383 5.43 10.06 -9.41
CA ARG A 383 4.76 11.17 -8.67
C ARG A 383 4.88 11.04 -7.15
N PRO A 384 6.10 10.91 -6.61
CA PRO A 384 6.23 10.46 -5.25
C PRO A 384 6.06 11.65 -4.29
N ARG A 385 5.45 11.40 -3.14
CA ARG A 385 5.50 12.34 -2.02
C ARG A 385 6.97 12.46 -1.58
N LEU A 386 7.43 13.66 -1.20
CA LEU A 386 8.82 13.91 -0.78
C LEU A 386 9.31 12.91 0.28
N HIS A 387 8.42 12.48 1.18
CA HIS A 387 8.74 11.52 2.23
C HIS A 387 9.07 10.12 1.69
N THR A 388 8.34 9.62 0.68
CA THR A 388 8.59 8.29 0.09
C THR A 388 9.81 8.29 -0.82
N LEU A 389 10.12 9.41 -1.49
CA LEU A 389 11.40 9.58 -2.18
C LEU A 389 12.60 9.54 -1.25
N LEU A 390 12.52 10.23 -0.10
CA LEU A 390 13.65 10.29 0.82
C LEU A 390 13.96 8.91 1.41
N ILE A 391 12.93 8.11 1.69
CA ILE A 391 13.10 6.78 2.30
C ILE A 391 13.42 5.70 1.27
N ASP A 392 12.69 5.62 0.14
CA ASP A 392 12.86 4.52 -0.83
C ASP A 392 13.78 4.90 -2.00
N GLY A 393 13.83 6.18 -2.37
CA GLY A 393 14.54 6.73 -3.52
C GLY A 393 15.86 7.45 -3.19
N TYR A 394 16.47 7.21 -2.03
CA TYR A 394 17.70 7.90 -1.61
C TYR A 394 18.81 7.89 -2.67
N PHE A 395 19.07 6.74 -3.30
CA PHE A 395 20.09 6.65 -4.35
C PHE A 395 19.70 7.39 -5.63
N GLU A 396 18.42 7.43 -5.99
CA GLU A 396 17.94 8.25 -7.12
C GLU A 396 18.21 9.74 -6.86
N LEU A 397 18.01 10.19 -5.61
CA LEU A 397 18.35 11.54 -5.21
C LEU A 397 19.86 11.80 -5.26
N LEU A 398 20.69 10.83 -4.86
CA LEU A 398 22.15 10.95 -4.97
C LEU A 398 22.64 10.97 -6.43
N PHE A 399 22.07 10.16 -7.32
CA PHE A 399 22.37 10.19 -8.75
C PHE A 399 21.94 11.52 -9.37
N LEU A 400 20.76 12.03 -8.99
CA LEU A 400 20.29 13.35 -9.42
C LEU A 400 21.21 14.47 -8.92
N LEU A 401 21.63 14.43 -7.65
CA LEU A 401 22.56 15.40 -7.08
C LEU A 401 23.92 15.35 -7.80
N GLN A 402 24.43 14.15 -8.09
CA GLN A 402 25.65 13.94 -8.88
C GLN A 402 25.50 14.57 -10.28
N ALA A 403 24.41 14.29 -10.98
CA ALA A 403 24.15 14.82 -12.32
C ALA A 403 24.06 16.36 -12.32
N VAL A 404 23.36 16.94 -11.35
CA VAL A 404 23.26 18.41 -11.18
C VAL A 404 24.64 19.02 -10.91
N CYS A 405 25.45 18.42 -10.02
CA CYS A 405 26.79 18.91 -9.75
C CYS A 405 27.71 18.79 -10.98
N PHE A 406 27.58 17.74 -11.78
CA PHE A 406 28.30 17.60 -13.05
C PHE A 406 27.90 18.69 -14.04
N LEU A 407 26.60 18.92 -14.25
CA LEU A 407 26.11 19.99 -15.13
C LEU A 407 26.56 21.38 -14.67
N LEU A 408 26.52 21.67 -13.37
CA LEU A 408 27.02 22.93 -12.80
C LEU A 408 28.52 23.09 -13.07
N SER A 409 29.31 22.03 -12.89
CA SER A 409 30.74 22.05 -13.20
C SER A 409 31.02 22.31 -14.68
N ALA A 410 30.24 21.70 -15.59
CA ALA A 410 30.37 21.91 -17.02
C ALA A 410 29.99 23.34 -17.42
N TRP A 411 28.92 23.88 -16.84
CA TRP A 411 28.49 25.26 -17.08
C TRP A 411 29.50 26.29 -16.56
N LEU A 412 30.07 26.07 -15.38
CA LEU A 412 31.12 26.93 -14.82
C LEU A 412 32.43 26.85 -15.62
N TYR A 413 32.75 25.67 -16.16
CA TYR A 413 33.88 25.47 -17.07
C TYR A 413 33.69 26.26 -18.37
N LEU A 414 32.50 26.19 -18.99
CA LEU A 414 32.16 26.99 -20.17
C LEU A 414 32.19 28.50 -19.90
N SER A 415 31.88 28.90 -18.66
CA SER A 415 31.95 30.29 -18.20
C SER A 415 33.37 30.73 -17.80
N SER A 416 34.38 29.89 -18.02
CA SER A 416 35.79 30.11 -17.67
C SER A 416 36.03 30.49 -16.20
N ARG A 417 35.17 30.04 -15.29
CA ARG A 417 35.29 30.28 -13.84
C ARG A 417 36.06 29.15 -13.18
N GLN A 418 37.09 29.47 -12.39
CA GLN A 418 37.93 28.48 -11.68
C GLN A 418 37.18 27.63 -10.63
N GLU A 419 36.00 28.09 -10.19
CA GLU A 419 35.15 27.42 -9.20
C GLU A 419 34.62 26.05 -9.65
N TYR A 420 34.62 25.75 -10.96
CA TYR A 420 34.21 24.45 -11.49
C TYR A 420 34.99 23.27 -10.87
N LEU A 421 36.23 23.49 -10.44
CA LEU A 421 37.06 22.45 -9.82
C LEU A 421 36.45 21.92 -8.52
N GLY A 422 35.86 22.79 -7.70
CA GLY A 422 35.21 22.38 -6.45
C GLY A 422 34.02 21.46 -6.70
N PHE A 423 33.14 21.84 -7.64
CA PHE A 423 32.00 21.02 -8.04
C PHE A 423 32.42 19.71 -8.72
N MET A 424 33.50 19.73 -9.50
CA MET A 424 34.05 18.53 -10.15
C MET A 424 34.55 17.51 -9.12
N VAL A 425 35.33 17.94 -8.12
CA VAL A 425 35.81 17.05 -7.05
C VAL A 425 34.65 16.53 -6.19
N GLY A 426 33.67 17.39 -5.87
CA GLY A 426 32.45 16.98 -5.17
C GLY A 426 31.67 15.92 -5.96
N CYS A 427 31.51 16.12 -7.27
CA CYS A 427 30.88 15.16 -8.17
C CYS A 427 31.63 13.82 -8.20
N LEU A 428 32.96 13.84 -8.25
CA LEU A 428 33.79 12.64 -8.21
C LEU A 428 33.61 11.86 -6.90
N ALA A 429 33.65 12.55 -5.77
CA ALA A 429 33.42 11.93 -4.46
C ALA A 429 32.02 11.31 -4.36
N MET A 430 30.99 12.02 -4.81
CA MET A 430 29.62 11.50 -4.85
C MET A 430 29.49 10.29 -5.79
N SER A 431 30.18 10.29 -6.93
CA SER A 431 30.17 9.16 -7.87
C SER A 431 30.74 7.88 -7.24
N TRP A 432 31.80 7.98 -6.45
CA TRP A 432 32.33 6.83 -5.70
C TRP A 432 31.36 6.34 -4.62
N VAL A 433 30.68 7.24 -3.91
CA VAL A 433 29.64 6.86 -2.94
C VAL A 433 28.46 6.15 -3.63
N ASN A 434 28.09 6.60 -4.83
CA ASN A 434 27.02 6.00 -5.63
C ASN A 434 27.33 4.56 -6.09
N LEU A 435 28.58 4.10 -5.99
CA LEU A 435 28.93 2.70 -6.19
C LEU A 435 28.18 1.76 -5.22
N LEU A 436 27.83 2.25 -4.01
CA LEU A 436 27.07 1.49 -3.00
C LEU A 436 25.67 1.09 -3.48
N TYR A 437 25.12 1.73 -4.51
CA TYR A 437 23.87 1.32 -5.14
C TYR A 437 23.97 -0.11 -5.70
N TYR A 438 25.11 -0.46 -6.30
CA TYR A 438 25.30 -1.76 -6.95
C TYR A 438 25.45 -2.92 -5.96
N PHE A 439 25.68 -2.65 -4.68
CA PHE A 439 25.71 -3.68 -3.64
C PHE A 439 24.35 -4.36 -3.45
N ARG A 440 23.25 -3.74 -3.89
CA ARG A 440 21.90 -4.29 -3.87
C ARG A 440 21.75 -5.62 -4.64
N GLY A 441 22.60 -5.86 -5.64
CA GLY A 441 22.55 -7.07 -6.46
C GLY A 441 22.95 -8.36 -5.73
N ASN A 442 23.69 -8.26 -4.62
CA ASN A 442 24.03 -9.40 -3.78
C ASN A 442 23.17 -9.39 -2.50
N LYS A 443 22.72 -10.55 -2.05
CA LYS A 443 21.86 -10.70 -0.85
C LYS A 443 22.52 -10.14 0.40
N HIS A 444 23.75 -10.56 0.70
CA HIS A 444 24.43 -10.12 1.92
C HIS A 444 24.76 -8.62 1.89
N LEU A 445 25.41 -8.14 0.82
CA LEU A 445 25.80 -6.73 0.68
C LEU A 445 24.57 -5.81 0.55
N GLY A 446 23.49 -6.28 -0.07
CA GLY A 446 22.25 -5.54 -0.22
C GLY A 446 21.54 -5.29 1.11
N ILE A 447 21.49 -6.29 1.99
CA ILE A 447 20.96 -6.13 3.36
C ILE A 447 21.75 -5.06 4.12
N TYR A 448 23.09 -5.10 4.05
CA TYR A 448 23.93 -4.07 4.68
C TYR A 448 23.73 -2.67 4.05
N SER A 449 23.55 -2.58 2.73
CA SER A 449 23.27 -1.31 2.04
C SER A 449 21.96 -0.69 2.53
N VAL A 450 20.90 -1.49 2.71
CA VAL A 450 19.61 -1.04 3.30
C VAL A 450 19.80 -0.55 4.74
N MET A 451 20.59 -1.27 5.54
CA MET A 451 20.88 -0.85 6.92
C MET A 451 21.59 0.50 6.96
N ILE A 452 22.65 0.68 6.16
CA ILE A 452 23.40 1.94 6.06
C ILE A 452 22.48 3.09 5.65
N GLN A 453 21.62 2.88 4.64
CA GLN A 453 20.66 3.90 4.18
C GLN A 453 19.73 4.37 5.31
N LYS A 454 19.09 3.44 6.03
CA LYS A 454 18.18 3.77 7.14
C LYS A 454 18.91 4.40 8.32
N MET A 455 20.13 3.95 8.65
CA MET A 455 20.96 4.55 9.69
C MET A 455 21.34 6.01 9.38
N ILE A 456 21.77 6.27 8.14
CA ILE A 456 22.16 7.61 7.71
C ILE A 456 20.96 8.56 7.77
N LEU A 457 19.84 8.17 7.16
CA LEU A 457 18.68 9.06 7.04
C LEU A 457 17.94 9.25 8.37
N GLY A 458 17.88 8.21 9.21
CA GLY A 458 17.14 8.22 10.47
C GLY A 458 17.95 8.76 11.65
N ASP A 459 19.12 8.18 11.90
CA ASP A 459 19.85 8.41 13.15
C ASP A 459 20.95 9.47 12.98
N ILE A 460 21.73 9.37 11.91
CA ILE A 460 22.83 10.31 11.65
C ILE A 460 22.29 11.72 11.35
N MET A 461 21.18 11.86 10.63
CA MET A 461 20.58 13.19 10.38
C MET A 461 20.05 13.86 11.65
N ARG A 462 19.46 13.09 12.59
CA ARG A 462 19.01 13.61 13.90
C ARG A 462 20.20 14.02 14.77
N PHE A 463 21.23 13.18 14.79
CA PHE A 463 22.49 13.48 15.45
C PHE A 463 23.14 14.74 14.87
N LEU A 464 23.23 14.83 13.54
CA LEU A 464 23.81 15.96 12.82
C LEU A 464 23.07 17.26 13.15
N PHE A 465 21.74 17.23 13.27
CA PHE A 465 20.97 18.39 13.69
C PHE A 465 21.35 18.88 15.09
N VAL A 466 21.40 17.98 16.08
CA VAL A 466 21.81 18.32 17.45
C VAL A 466 23.26 18.85 17.44
N TYR A 467 24.15 18.14 16.75
CA TYR A 467 25.55 18.52 16.61
C TYR A 467 25.72 19.92 15.97
N LEU A 468 24.94 20.25 14.93
CA LEU A 468 24.97 21.58 14.30
C LEU A 468 24.53 22.70 15.24
N VAL A 469 23.54 22.46 16.10
CA VAL A 469 23.13 23.44 17.14
C VAL A 469 24.28 23.71 18.10
N PHE A 470 24.96 22.65 18.57
CA PHE A 470 26.16 22.79 19.39
C PHE A 470 27.29 23.50 18.64
N LEU A 471 27.58 23.10 17.40
CA LEU A 471 28.65 23.67 16.60
C LEU A 471 28.42 25.18 16.37
N VAL A 472 27.22 25.60 15.98
CA VAL A 472 26.86 27.02 15.77
C VAL A 472 26.88 27.80 17.09
N GLY A 473 26.36 27.21 18.18
CA GLY A 473 26.36 27.82 19.51
C GLY A 473 27.76 28.10 20.03
N PHE A 474 28.65 27.10 20.01
CA PHE A 474 30.04 27.25 20.46
C PHE A 474 30.88 28.08 19.48
N SER A 475 30.60 28.05 18.17
CA SER A 475 31.21 28.95 17.19
C SER A 475 30.91 30.42 17.47
N SER A 476 29.67 30.73 17.85
CA SER A 476 29.28 32.11 18.17
C SER A 476 29.90 32.59 19.49
N ALA A 477 29.96 31.73 20.51
CA ALA A 477 30.59 32.02 21.80
C ALA A 477 32.11 32.27 21.67
N THR A 478 32.81 31.39 20.97
CA THR A 478 34.26 31.53 20.72
C THR A 478 34.58 32.74 19.85
N ARG A 479 33.70 33.11 18.90
CA ARG A 479 33.83 34.37 18.14
C ARG A 479 33.74 35.60 19.04
N LEU A 480 32.78 35.64 19.97
CA LEU A 480 32.52 36.80 20.84
C LEU A 480 33.73 37.15 21.72
N GLN A 481 34.56 36.17 22.05
CA GLN A 481 35.72 36.30 22.92
C GLN A 481 36.95 36.94 22.24
N ARG A 482 36.91 37.14 20.92
CA ARG A 482 38.02 37.70 20.14
C ARG A 482 38.07 39.23 20.24
N HIS A 483 39.28 39.80 20.25
CA HIS A 483 39.50 41.24 20.29
C HIS A 483 38.88 41.94 19.07
N GLY A 484 37.85 42.77 19.29
CA GLY A 484 37.39 43.77 18.33
C GLY A 484 38.20 45.05 18.48
N GLY A 485 39.31 45.18 17.75
CA GLY A 485 39.97 46.47 17.58
C GLY A 485 39.37 47.21 16.39
N PRO A 486 38.77 48.40 16.54
CA PRO A 486 38.56 49.31 15.43
C PRO A 486 39.89 50.01 15.14
N HIS A 487 40.66 49.50 14.18
CA HIS A 487 41.77 50.26 13.63
C HIS A 487 41.51 50.55 12.15
N LEU A 488 40.96 51.75 11.90
CA LEU A 488 41.51 52.62 10.86
C LEU A 488 43.03 52.57 11.00
N TYR A 489 43.77 52.22 9.95
CA TYR A 489 44.91 52.96 9.41
C TYR A 489 45.44 52.21 8.19
N THR A 490 45.49 52.95 7.09
CA THR A 490 46.31 52.74 5.90
C THR A 490 47.76 52.41 6.26
N THR A 491 48.36 51.40 5.63
CA THR A 491 49.67 51.54 4.99
C THR A 491 49.98 50.38 4.05
N THR A 492 50.56 50.77 2.93
CA THR A 492 51.12 50.03 1.80
C THR A 492 52.24 49.06 2.21
N GLY A 493 52.34 47.90 1.55
CA GLY A 493 53.62 47.18 1.43
C GLY A 493 53.56 45.66 1.35
N THR A 494 53.89 45.16 0.16
CA THR A 494 54.54 43.88 -0.17
C THR A 494 53.80 42.55 -0.05
N GLU A 495 53.88 41.84 -1.18
CA GLU A 495 53.35 40.51 -1.49
C GLU A 495 53.90 39.43 -0.56
N GLY A 496 52.98 38.76 0.11
CA GLY A 496 53.18 37.51 0.83
C GLY A 496 51.79 37.01 1.20
N CYS A 497 51.47 35.75 0.87
CA CYS A 497 50.17 35.15 1.17
C CYS A 497 49.79 35.37 2.65
N GLN A 498 48.93 36.37 2.91
CA GLN A 498 48.26 36.49 4.19
C GLN A 498 47.33 35.28 4.32
N LYS A 499 47.66 34.38 5.27
CA LYS A 499 46.71 33.35 5.74
C LYS A 499 45.37 34.06 5.99
N PRO A 500 44.23 33.55 5.49
CA PRO A 500 42.96 34.27 5.54
C PRO A 500 42.67 34.72 6.97
N THR A 501 42.67 36.04 7.16
CA THR A 501 42.48 36.65 8.46
C THR A 501 41.12 36.24 9.02
N TYR A 502 41.18 35.53 10.15
CA TYR A 502 40.13 34.86 10.94
C TYR A 502 38.93 35.73 11.38
N ARG A 503 38.30 36.45 10.46
CA ARG A 503 37.14 37.36 10.69
C ARG A 503 35.79 36.71 10.38
N ASN A 504 35.76 35.65 9.58
CA ASN A 504 34.52 35.05 9.10
C ASN A 504 34.01 33.96 10.05
N PHE A 505 32.73 34.05 10.42
CA PHE A 505 32.05 33.06 11.27
C PHE A 505 32.22 31.63 10.72
N SER A 506 32.17 31.47 9.39
CA SER A 506 32.39 30.21 8.70
C SER A 506 33.75 29.57 8.99
N TYR A 507 34.81 30.36 9.14
CA TYR A 507 36.15 29.85 9.41
C TYR A 507 36.26 29.32 10.85
N THR A 508 35.74 30.06 11.85
CA THR A 508 35.71 29.60 13.26
C THR A 508 34.90 28.30 13.41
N THR A 509 33.77 28.19 12.68
CA THR A 509 32.96 26.97 12.64
C THR A 509 33.72 25.80 12.02
N LEU A 510 34.49 26.01 10.96
CA LEU A 510 35.32 24.96 10.35
C LEU A 510 36.45 24.50 11.28
N GLU A 511 37.10 25.41 12.02
CA GLU A 511 38.13 25.03 12.99
C GLU A 511 37.56 24.21 14.16
N LEU A 512 36.43 24.63 14.73
CA LEU A 512 35.74 23.83 15.76
C LEU A 512 35.29 22.46 15.24
N PHE A 513 34.85 22.39 13.98
CA PHE A 513 34.56 21.12 13.33
C PHE A 513 35.80 20.23 13.22
N LYS A 514 36.96 20.77 12.81
CA LYS A 514 38.24 20.03 12.79
C LYS A 514 38.63 19.52 14.17
N PHE A 515 38.38 20.30 15.23
CA PHE A 515 38.59 19.85 16.61
C PHE A 515 37.77 18.61 16.96
N THR A 516 36.52 18.51 16.51
CA THR A 516 35.70 17.33 16.79
C THR A 516 36.14 16.07 16.07
N ILE A 517 36.82 16.19 14.93
CA ILE A 517 37.40 15.05 14.20
C ILE A 517 38.77 14.66 14.80
N GLY A 518 39.41 15.58 15.54
CA GLY A 518 40.76 15.39 16.10
C GLY A 518 41.89 15.99 15.25
N MET A 519 41.56 16.85 14.27
CA MET A 519 42.52 17.54 13.39
C MET A 519 42.68 19.04 13.74
N GLY A 520 42.26 19.47 14.93
CA GLY A 520 42.32 20.87 15.32
C GLY A 520 43.70 21.27 15.85
N ASP A 521 44.30 22.29 15.25
CA ASP A 521 45.58 22.86 15.71
C ASP A 521 45.33 23.95 16.76
N LEU A 522 46.04 23.90 17.88
CA LEU A 522 45.91 24.86 19.00
C LEU A 522 46.61 26.22 18.76
N GLU A 523 47.25 26.41 17.59
CA GLU A 523 48.04 27.61 17.24
C GLU A 523 47.23 28.93 17.20
N PHE A 524 45.90 28.85 17.22
CA PHE A 524 44.97 29.99 17.16
C PHE A 524 44.71 30.69 18.51
N THR A 525 45.20 30.13 19.63
CA THR A 525 44.90 30.57 21.00
C THR A 525 45.63 31.84 21.43
N GLU A 526 46.63 32.30 20.67
CA GLU A 526 47.41 33.48 21.03
C GLU A 526 46.65 34.81 20.92
N HIS A 527 45.54 34.85 20.18
CA HIS A 527 44.85 36.09 19.80
C HIS A 527 43.56 36.39 20.60
N TYR A 528 43.34 35.69 21.73
CA TYR A 528 42.14 35.83 22.57
C TYR A 528 42.42 36.58 23.88
N LYS A 529 41.48 37.45 24.30
CA LYS A 529 41.60 38.29 25.51
C LYS A 529 41.65 37.48 26.80
N TYR A 530 40.88 36.39 26.87
CA TYR A 530 40.81 35.49 28.03
C TYR A 530 41.16 34.07 27.59
N LYS A 531 42.45 33.74 27.53
CA LYS A 531 42.92 32.42 27.09
C LYS A 531 42.33 31.29 27.95
N GLU A 532 42.27 31.51 29.26
CA GLU A 532 41.71 30.52 30.21
C GLU A 532 40.24 30.18 29.93
N VAL A 533 39.40 31.20 29.72
CA VAL A 533 37.96 30.99 29.43
C VAL A 533 37.77 30.26 28.10
N PHE A 534 38.66 30.52 27.13
CA PHE A 534 38.63 29.86 25.84
C PHE A 534 38.97 28.36 25.96
N TYR A 535 40.02 28.01 26.71
CA TYR A 535 40.36 26.61 26.96
C TYR A 535 39.26 25.87 27.72
N VAL A 536 38.63 26.50 28.71
CA VAL A 536 37.49 25.92 29.43
C VAL A 536 36.30 25.67 28.50
N LEU A 537 35.97 26.62 27.63
CA LEU A 537 34.91 26.45 26.62
C LEU A 537 35.22 25.35 25.61
N LEU A 538 36.46 25.25 25.13
CA LEU A 538 36.90 24.24 24.18
C LEU A 538 36.90 22.83 24.80
N ILE A 539 37.40 22.68 26.03
CA ILE A 539 37.40 21.39 26.74
C ILE A 539 35.96 20.98 27.05
N SER A 540 35.11 21.91 27.52
CA SER A 540 33.69 21.65 27.74
C SER A 540 32.99 21.21 26.45
N TYR A 541 33.27 21.86 25.33
CA TYR A 541 32.76 21.47 24.01
C TYR A 541 33.20 20.07 23.61
N ILE A 542 34.49 19.72 23.74
CA ILE A 542 35.01 18.39 23.40
C ILE A 542 34.38 17.32 24.28
N ILE A 543 34.28 17.56 25.60
CA ILE A 543 33.65 16.61 26.53
C ILE A 543 32.17 16.42 26.21
N LEU A 544 31.41 17.51 26.04
CA LEU A 544 29.98 17.46 25.75
C LEU A 544 29.71 16.78 24.39
N THR A 545 30.45 17.15 23.35
CA THR A 545 30.24 16.57 22.02
C THR A 545 30.72 15.13 21.93
N TYR A 546 31.90 14.80 22.47
CA TYR A 546 32.45 13.46 22.39
C TYR A 546 31.75 12.48 23.35
N ILE A 547 31.52 12.85 24.61
CA ILE A 547 30.93 11.93 25.59
C ILE A 547 29.41 11.82 25.44
N LEU A 548 28.69 12.93 25.25
CA LEU A 548 27.22 12.85 25.20
C LEU A 548 26.73 12.46 23.81
N LEU A 549 27.26 13.07 22.74
CA LEU A 549 26.69 12.84 21.41
C LEU A 549 27.14 11.51 20.81
N LEU A 550 28.37 11.05 21.04
CA LEU A 550 28.85 9.77 20.51
C LEU A 550 28.17 8.58 21.22
N ASN A 551 28.01 8.65 22.55
CA ASN A 551 27.29 7.61 23.30
C ASN A 551 25.81 7.54 22.92
N MET A 552 25.16 8.69 22.71
CA MET A 552 23.79 8.74 22.21
C MET A 552 23.68 8.20 20.78
N LEU A 553 24.63 8.52 19.89
CA LEU A 553 24.64 8.00 18.52
C LEU A 553 24.81 6.48 18.50
N ILE A 554 25.75 5.93 19.27
CA ILE A 554 25.95 4.48 19.37
C ILE A 554 24.68 3.80 19.91
N ALA A 555 24.06 4.36 20.95
CA ALA A 555 22.85 3.79 21.54
C ALA A 555 21.68 3.77 20.54
N LEU A 556 21.47 4.88 19.81
CA LEU A 556 20.45 4.96 18.76
C LEU A 556 20.72 3.96 17.64
N MET A 557 21.95 3.96 17.11
CA MET A 557 22.35 3.05 16.02
C MET A 557 22.19 1.59 16.43
N SER A 558 22.61 1.19 17.63
CA SER A 558 22.46 -0.20 18.11
C SER A 558 20.98 -0.60 18.16
N SER A 559 20.12 0.25 18.72
CA SER A 559 18.68 -0.04 18.80
C SER A 559 18.03 -0.12 17.41
N THR A 560 18.55 0.64 16.46
CA THR A 560 18.09 0.69 15.08
C THR A 560 18.56 -0.53 14.29
N VAL A 561 19.81 -1.01 14.49
CA VAL A 561 20.31 -2.29 13.92
C VAL A 561 19.40 -3.44 14.31
N ASP A 562 19.09 -3.57 15.60
CA ASP A 562 18.33 -4.72 16.13
C ASP A 562 16.90 -4.76 15.58
N LYS A 563 16.28 -3.59 15.36
CA LYS A 563 14.96 -3.48 14.74
C LYS A 563 15.01 -3.72 13.23
N ILE A 564 15.99 -3.12 12.56
CA ILE A 564 16.10 -3.14 11.09
C ILE A 564 16.52 -4.52 10.59
N THR A 565 17.35 -5.29 11.31
CA THR A 565 17.78 -6.62 10.84
C THR A 565 16.58 -7.52 10.50
N LYS A 566 15.49 -7.47 11.28
CA LYS A 566 14.26 -8.21 11.00
C LYS A 566 13.52 -7.74 9.74
N GLU A 567 13.41 -6.43 9.53
CA GLU A 567 12.67 -5.81 8.41
C GLU A 567 13.54 -5.66 7.13
N SER A 568 14.86 -5.68 7.26
CA SER A 568 15.81 -5.37 6.18
C SER A 568 15.78 -6.38 5.04
N THR A 569 15.42 -7.63 5.34
CA THR A 569 15.35 -8.71 4.34
C THR A 569 14.19 -8.49 3.38
N SER A 570 13.00 -8.16 3.89
CA SER A 570 11.81 -7.86 3.09
C SER A 570 11.96 -6.53 2.33
N ILE A 571 12.61 -5.53 2.93
CA ILE A 571 12.93 -4.27 2.24
C ILE A 571 13.97 -4.49 1.14
N TRP A 572 15.00 -5.29 1.39
CA TRP A 572 15.98 -5.64 0.35
C TRP A 572 15.31 -6.37 -0.82
N GLN A 573 14.41 -7.33 -0.54
CA GLN A 573 13.62 -7.98 -1.59
C GLN A 573 12.77 -6.98 -2.37
N LEU A 574 12.16 -6.01 -1.69
CA LEU A 574 11.42 -4.93 -2.36
C LEU A 574 12.34 -4.08 -3.25
N GLN A 575 13.51 -3.67 -2.77
CA GLN A 575 14.49 -2.93 -3.58
C GLN A 575 14.95 -3.73 -4.78
N ARG A 576 15.16 -5.05 -4.61
CA ARG A 576 15.51 -5.95 -5.71
C ARG A 576 14.38 -6.06 -6.72
N ALA A 577 13.13 -6.14 -6.27
CA ALA A 577 11.94 -6.17 -7.13
C ALA A 577 11.80 -4.89 -7.96
N ILE A 578 12.06 -3.72 -7.36
CA ILE A 578 12.12 -2.43 -8.06
C ILE A 578 13.15 -2.50 -9.18
N THR A 579 14.38 -2.90 -8.88
CA THR A 579 15.44 -3.02 -9.89
C THR A 579 15.07 -4.01 -10.99
N ILE A 580 14.51 -5.18 -10.66
CA ILE A 580 14.10 -6.18 -11.66
C ILE A 580 13.06 -5.60 -12.62
N LEU A 581 12.03 -4.93 -12.11
CA LEU A 581 10.98 -4.34 -12.95
C LEU A 581 11.49 -3.16 -13.79
N ASP A 582 12.34 -2.31 -13.22
CA ASP A 582 12.95 -1.19 -13.96
C ASP A 582 13.86 -1.72 -15.09
N LEU A 583 14.62 -2.80 -14.84
CA LEU A 583 15.38 -3.52 -15.87
C LEU A 583 14.48 -4.16 -16.92
N GLU A 584 13.42 -4.87 -16.51
CA GLU A 584 12.49 -5.52 -17.42
C GLU A 584 11.80 -4.51 -18.35
N ARG A 585 11.51 -3.32 -17.82
CA ARG A 585 10.89 -2.22 -18.57
C ARG A 585 11.84 -1.57 -19.57
N SER A 586 13.15 -1.56 -19.28
CA SER A 586 14.17 -1.07 -20.20
C SER A 586 14.35 -1.97 -21.44
N LEU A 587 13.87 -3.22 -21.38
CA LEU A 587 13.98 -4.18 -22.46
C LEU A 587 12.96 -3.89 -23.59
N PRO A 588 13.36 -4.02 -24.87
CA PRO A 588 12.45 -4.03 -26.00
C PRO A 588 11.35 -5.08 -25.85
N GLY A 589 10.12 -4.77 -26.30
CA GLY A 589 8.94 -5.63 -26.12
C GLY A 589 9.10 -7.07 -26.66
N CYS A 590 9.91 -7.28 -27.70
CA CYS A 590 10.22 -8.61 -28.22
C CYS A 590 11.05 -9.45 -27.24
N LEU A 591 12.05 -8.85 -26.59
CA LEU A 591 12.86 -9.52 -25.57
C LEU A 591 12.04 -9.78 -24.32
N ARG A 592 11.15 -8.86 -23.94
CA ARG A 592 10.22 -9.05 -22.82
C ARG A 592 9.31 -10.27 -23.01
N LYS A 593 8.75 -10.47 -24.22
CA LYS A 593 7.94 -11.67 -24.53
C LYS A 593 8.77 -12.95 -24.50
N ARG A 594 10.03 -12.90 -24.94
CA ARG A 594 10.93 -14.08 -24.97
C ARG A 594 11.43 -14.47 -23.57
N LEU A 595 11.65 -13.50 -22.69
CA LEU A 595 12.15 -13.69 -21.32
C LEU A 595 11.01 -13.86 -20.30
N ARG A 596 9.77 -13.99 -20.75
CA ARG A 596 8.61 -14.22 -19.88
C ARG A 596 8.81 -15.50 -19.06
N SER A 597 8.59 -15.39 -17.75
CA SER A 597 8.65 -16.53 -16.81
C SER A 597 7.34 -17.32 -16.82
N GLY A 598 7.45 -18.62 -16.60
CA GLY A 598 6.33 -19.56 -16.61
C GLY A 598 6.14 -20.31 -17.93
N GLU A 599 5.40 -21.41 -17.86
CA GLU A 599 5.07 -22.29 -18.98
C GLU A 599 3.56 -22.30 -19.19
N LYS A 600 3.12 -22.47 -20.44
CA LYS A 600 1.70 -22.76 -20.69
C LYS A 600 1.47 -24.23 -20.40
N LYS A 601 0.59 -24.53 -19.44
CA LYS A 601 0.15 -25.90 -19.15
C LYS A 601 -1.36 -26.02 -19.32
N ASP A 602 -1.75 -27.14 -19.92
CA ASP A 602 -3.12 -27.61 -19.87
C ASP A 602 -3.33 -28.35 -18.54
N LEU A 603 -4.31 -27.91 -17.77
CA LEU A 603 -4.62 -28.45 -16.45
C LEU A 603 -5.60 -29.63 -16.51
N GLY A 604 -6.01 -30.06 -17.72
CA GLY A 604 -6.86 -31.24 -17.93
C GLY A 604 -8.30 -31.06 -17.46
N LEU A 605 -8.75 -29.81 -17.28
CA LEU A 605 -10.10 -29.42 -16.82
C LEU A 605 -10.88 -28.74 -17.95
N GLY A 606 -10.96 -29.40 -19.12
CA GLY A 606 -11.54 -28.83 -20.35
C GLY A 606 -10.55 -27.92 -21.09
N ASP A 607 -11.03 -26.87 -21.76
CA ASP A 607 -10.21 -25.89 -22.53
C ASP A 607 -9.41 -24.89 -21.63
N ASP A 608 -9.05 -25.25 -20.40
CA ASP A 608 -8.45 -24.31 -19.43
C ASP A 608 -6.91 -24.34 -19.47
N CYS A 609 -6.35 -23.81 -20.57
CA CYS A 609 -4.92 -23.58 -20.72
C CYS A 609 -4.47 -22.33 -19.96
N ARG A 610 -3.59 -22.49 -18.97
CA ARG A 610 -3.08 -21.39 -18.14
C ARG A 610 -1.58 -21.23 -18.23
N HIS A 611 -1.11 -20.04 -17.90
CA HIS A 611 0.31 -19.75 -17.83
C HIS A 611 0.73 -19.84 -16.37
N CYS A 612 1.58 -20.82 -16.07
CA CYS A 612 1.84 -21.21 -14.71
C CYS A 612 3.33 -21.25 -14.41
N PHE A 613 3.67 -21.03 -13.14
CA PHE A 613 5.01 -21.05 -12.60
C PHE A 613 5.20 -22.31 -11.76
N ARG A 614 6.22 -23.10 -12.07
CA ARG A 614 6.58 -24.27 -11.27
C ARG A 614 7.45 -23.82 -10.09
N SER A 615 7.09 -24.28 -8.91
CA SER A 615 7.72 -23.99 -7.64
C SER A 615 7.93 -25.30 -6.88
N ALA A 616 9.19 -25.66 -6.62
CA ALA A 616 9.51 -26.80 -5.76
C ALA A 616 9.64 -26.30 -4.32
N ALA A 617 8.95 -26.96 -3.38
CA ALA A 617 9.05 -26.70 -1.96
C ALA A 617 9.42 -27.98 -1.22
N ALA A 618 10.44 -27.91 -0.37
CA ALA A 618 10.79 -28.99 0.56
C ALA A 618 10.23 -28.65 1.94
N GLU A 619 9.30 -29.46 2.45
CA GLU A 619 8.83 -29.41 3.82
C GLU A 619 9.90 -30.01 4.75
N GLY A 620 10.77 -29.13 5.26
CA GLY A 620 11.71 -29.45 6.34
C GLY A 620 13.14 -29.01 6.09
N GLY A 621 13.51 -27.86 6.66
CA GLY A 621 14.90 -27.55 7.04
C GLY A 621 15.82 -26.96 5.96
N GLY A 622 16.18 -25.70 6.18
CA GLY A 622 17.46 -25.04 5.86
C GLY A 622 18.36 -25.61 4.77
N GLY A 623 18.59 -24.79 3.74
CA GLY A 623 19.86 -24.61 3.02
C GLY A 623 20.58 -25.87 2.50
N ASP A 624 20.84 -25.87 1.20
CA ASP A 624 21.89 -26.69 0.54
C ASP A 624 21.44 -28.00 -0.13
N GLY A 625 20.15 -28.11 -0.48
CA GLY A 625 19.61 -29.22 -1.28
C GLY A 625 19.39 -28.94 -2.79
N TRP A 626 19.71 -27.74 -3.29
CA TRP A 626 19.29 -27.32 -4.64
C TRP A 626 20.20 -27.83 -5.78
N GLY A 627 21.46 -28.19 -5.49
CA GLY A 627 22.45 -28.52 -6.53
C GLY A 627 22.27 -29.87 -7.24
N TRP A 628 21.57 -30.83 -6.63
CA TRP A 628 21.38 -32.17 -7.20
C TRP A 628 20.12 -32.29 -8.10
N MET A 629 19.26 -31.27 -8.10
CA MET A 629 17.92 -31.34 -8.69
C MET A 629 17.85 -30.74 -10.10
N ASP A 630 18.68 -29.74 -10.41
CA ASP A 630 18.77 -29.14 -11.76
C ASP A 630 19.25 -30.15 -12.83
N GLY A 631 19.94 -31.22 -12.42
CA GLY A 631 20.35 -32.32 -13.29
C GLY A 631 19.23 -33.32 -13.62
N TRP A 632 18.23 -33.47 -12.75
CA TRP A 632 17.10 -34.39 -12.95
C TRP A 632 15.87 -33.71 -13.57
N MET A 633 15.75 -32.37 -13.49
CA MET A 633 14.63 -31.63 -14.10
C MET A 633 14.79 -31.34 -15.60
N ASN A 634 15.98 -31.58 -16.17
CA ASN A 634 16.30 -31.38 -17.59
C ASN A 634 16.27 -32.69 -18.42
N GLU A 635 16.00 -33.84 -17.80
CA GLU A 635 15.62 -35.10 -18.45
C GLU A 635 14.11 -35.32 -18.29
#